data_AF-A0A524DJV7-F1
#
_entry.id   AF-A0A524DJV7-F1
#
_cell.length_a   1.000
_cell.length_b   1.000
_cell.length_c   1.000
_cell.angle_alpha   90.00
_cell.angle_beta   90.00
_cell.angle_gamma   90.00
#
_symmetry.space_group_name_H-M   'P 1'
#
loop_
_entity.id
_entity.type
_entity.pdbx_description
1 polymer ?
#
loop_
_entity_poly.entity_id
_entity_poly.type
_entity_poly.pdbx_seq_one_letter_code
_entity_poly.pdbx_strand_id
1 'polypeptide(L)'
;MSESILFPIAFIYYFVLIIVKFSAAAIFYKTYYDSKVNKLVLGASLLFLFSAISRIIMVIFDFPLTKFDSSLYQNYAIIWKIGYFINNMGYVCLIFISEIAILKKKSRFLISIFYFISLIISIVPIDIKTVQVISIIPSTLAMIFIPLTYLFLAKYKTIRTRALAIFGGYILFFTGSLIFIEEIVQVFISLNPSQALNIRSLIHIISISVKIVGIGIMIYGYRKKLV
;
A
#
# COMPACT_ATOMS: atom_id res chain seq x y z
N MET A 1 -1.40 16.63 29.05
CA MET A 1 -2.28 16.26 27.93
C MET A 1 -2.87 14.90 28.25
N SER A 2 -4.19 14.80 28.41
CA SER A 2 -4.85 13.49 28.49
C SER A 2 -4.62 12.76 27.17
N GLU A 3 -4.13 11.52 27.22
CA GLU A 3 -4.00 10.71 26.01
C GLU A 3 -5.37 10.55 25.37
N SER A 4 -5.46 10.88 24.08
CA SER A 4 -6.70 10.70 23.32
C SER A 4 -7.04 9.24 23.23
N ILE A 5 -8.30 8.88 23.52
CA ILE A 5 -8.83 7.52 23.32
C ILE A 5 -8.68 7.06 21.85
N LEU A 6 -8.59 7.98 20.89
CA LEU A 6 -8.41 7.64 19.47
C LEU A 6 -7.02 7.09 19.15
N PHE A 7 -5.99 7.46 19.91
CA PHE A 7 -4.62 7.00 19.70
C PHE A 7 -4.46 5.49 19.91
N PRO A 8 -4.87 4.88 21.04
CA PRO A 8 -4.83 3.43 21.21
C PRO A 8 -5.80 2.71 20.26
N ILE A 9 -6.92 3.32 19.86
CA ILE A 9 -7.79 2.74 18.83
C ILE A 9 -7.05 2.66 17.48
N ALA A 10 -6.37 3.73 17.07
CA ALA A 10 -5.57 3.73 15.84
C ALA A 10 -4.47 2.65 15.87
N PHE A 11 -3.82 2.45 17.02
CA PHE A 11 -2.85 1.37 17.23
C PHE A 11 -3.48 0.00 16.98
N ILE A 12 -4.61 -0.31 17.61
CA ILE A 12 -5.34 -1.58 17.43
C ILE A 12 -5.73 -1.78 15.96
N TYR A 13 -6.23 -0.74 15.30
CA TYR A 13 -6.59 -0.78 13.89
C TYR A 13 -5.40 -1.14 12.99
N TYR A 14 -4.18 -0.75 13.34
CA TYR A 14 -3.00 -1.19 12.60
C TYR A 14 -2.69 -2.67 12.76
N PHE A 15 -2.86 -3.25 13.96
CA PHE A 15 -2.74 -4.70 14.13
C PHE A 15 -3.76 -5.43 13.28
N VAL A 16 -5.01 -4.96 13.28
CA VAL A 16 -6.06 -5.51 12.41
C VAL A 16 -5.63 -5.42 10.95
N LEU A 17 -5.11 -4.29 10.48
CA LEU A 17 -4.63 -4.14 9.11
C LEU A 17 -3.47 -5.10 8.79
N ILE A 18 -2.51 -5.27 9.70
CA ILE A 18 -1.39 -6.20 9.54
C ILE A 18 -1.91 -7.63 9.35
N ILE A 19 -2.83 -8.07 10.23
CA ILE A 19 -3.45 -9.41 10.16
C ILE A 19 -4.21 -9.58 8.84
N VAL A 20 -4.99 -8.59 8.43
CA VAL A 20 -5.75 -8.61 7.16
C VAL A 20 -4.80 -8.73 5.97
N LYS A 21 -3.68 -8.00 5.95
CA LYS A 21 -2.68 -8.09 4.87
C LYS A 21 -1.97 -9.44 4.82
N PHE A 22 -1.54 -9.99 5.95
CA PHE A 22 -0.97 -11.34 5.99
C PHE A 22 -1.98 -12.40 5.55
N SER A 23 -3.24 -12.28 5.98
CA SER A 23 -4.32 -13.17 5.58
C SER A 23 -4.56 -13.09 4.06
N ALA A 24 -4.61 -11.88 3.51
CA ALA A 24 -4.72 -11.66 2.06
C ALA A 24 -3.54 -12.29 1.30
N ALA A 25 -2.31 -12.05 1.75
CA ALA A 25 -1.11 -12.64 1.17
C ALA A 25 -1.18 -14.18 1.18
N ALA A 26 -1.53 -14.80 2.31
CA ALA A 26 -1.66 -16.25 2.41
C ALA A 26 -2.77 -16.81 1.50
N ILE A 27 -3.92 -16.14 1.43
CA ILE A 27 -5.04 -16.54 0.55
C ILE A 27 -4.62 -16.47 -0.93
N PHE A 28 -3.94 -15.40 -1.33
CA PHE A 28 -3.44 -15.25 -2.70
C PHE A 28 -2.36 -16.28 -3.01
N TYR A 29 -1.39 -16.48 -2.12
CA TYR A 29 -0.37 -17.50 -2.30
C TYR A 29 -0.99 -18.89 -2.49
N LYS A 30 -1.95 -19.27 -1.65
CA LYS A 30 -2.68 -20.54 -1.78
C LYS A 30 -3.40 -20.65 -3.13
N THR A 31 -4.11 -19.61 -3.53
CA THR A 31 -4.82 -19.56 -4.83
C THR A 31 -3.84 -19.71 -6.02
N TYR A 32 -2.65 -19.11 -5.90
CA TYR A 32 -1.58 -19.31 -6.87
C TYR A 32 -1.02 -20.73 -6.81
N TYR A 33 -0.75 -21.28 -5.64
CA TYR A 33 -0.17 -22.61 -5.46
C TYR A 33 -1.06 -23.72 -6.05
N ASP A 34 -2.38 -23.61 -5.84
CA ASP A 34 -3.37 -24.60 -6.30
C ASP A 34 -3.52 -24.64 -7.83
N SER A 35 -3.23 -23.54 -8.53
CA SER A 35 -3.39 -23.45 -10.00
C SER A 35 -2.07 -23.33 -10.77
N LYS A 36 -1.08 -22.64 -10.21
CA LYS A 36 0.22 -22.21 -10.80
C LYS A 36 0.13 -21.44 -12.12
N VAL A 37 -1.07 -21.21 -12.66
CA VAL A 37 -1.30 -20.51 -13.92
C VAL A 37 -1.26 -18.98 -13.74
N ASN A 38 -2.00 -18.45 -12.75
CA ASN A 38 -2.19 -17.00 -12.63
C ASN A 38 -1.09 -16.31 -11.83
N LYS A 39 0.00 -15.95 -12.52
CA LYS A 39 1.14 -15.24 -11.92
C LYS A 39 0.77 -13.91 -11.28
N LEU A 40 -0.29 -13.21 -11.74
CA LEU A 40 -0.71 -11.95 -11.12
C LEU A 40 -1.14 -12.14 -9.66
N VAL A 41 -1.71 -13.30 -9.32
CA VAL A 41 -2.08 -13.64 -7.94
C VAL A 41 -0.82 -13.75 -7.06
N LEU A 42 0.28 -14.31 -7.60
CA LEU A 42 1.58 -14.32 -6.91
C LEU A 42 2.08 -12.89 -6.69
N GLY A 43 1.98 -12.02 -7.69
CA GLY A 43 2.34 -10.61 -7.54
C GLY A 43 1.54 -9.90 -6.46
N ALA A 44 0.22 -10.13 -6.39
CA ALA A 44 -0.63 -9.59 -5.34
C ALA A 44 -0.24 -10.17 -3.96
N SER A 45 0.04 -11.46 -3.88
CA SER A 45 0.53 -12.11 -2.65
C SER A 45 1.81 -11.44 -2.13
N LEU A 46 2.80 -11.23 -3.00
CA LEU A 46 4.06 -10.58 -2.63
C LEU A 46 3.82 -9.13 -2.19
N LEU A 47 2.99 -8.38 -2.92
CA LEU A 47 2.62 -7.02 -2.53
C LEU A 47 2.07 -6.97 -1.10
N PHE A 48 1.09 -7.82 -0.77
CA PHE A 48 0.49 -7.80 0.56
C PHE A 48 1.42 -8.31 1.66
N LEU A 49 2.29 -9.28 1.34
CA LEU A 49 3.33 -9.74 2.27
C LEU A 49 4.30 -8.61 2.63
N PHE A 50 4.90 -7.97 1.63
CA PHE A 50 5.81 -6.84 1.83
C PHE A 50 5.12 -5.66 2.50
N SER A 51 3.87 -5.36 2.14
CA SER A 51 3.09 -4.29 2.76
C SER A 51 2.68 -4.59 4.21
N ALA A 52 2.58 -5.86 4.60
CA ALA A 52 2.36 -6.27 6.00
C ALA A 52 3.64 -6.10 6.82
N ILE A 53 4.77 -6.61 6.32
CA ILE A 53 6.09 -6.48 6.98
C ILE A 53 6.46 -5.01 7.16
N SER A 54 6.32 -4.21 6.11
CA SER A 54 6.51 -2.76 6.18
C SER A 54 5.63 -2.14 7.27
N ARG A 55 4.36 -2.57 7.39
CA ARG A 55 3.46 -1.98 8.37
C ARG A 55 3.87 -2.28 9.81
N ILE A 56 4.49 -3.43 10.09
CA ILE A 56 5.07 -3.71 11.41
C ILE A 56 6.13 -2.64 11.75
N ILE A 57 7.03 -2.37 10.81
CA ILE A 57 8.10 -1.36 10.98
C ILE A 57 7.49 0.04 11.15
N MET A 58 6.47 0.36 10.35
CA MET A 58 5.78 1.65 10.44
C MET A 58 5.00 1.80 11.76
N VAL A 59 4.44 0.74 12.34
CA VAL A 59 3.82 0.80 13.68
C VAL A 59 4.86 1.14 14.75
N ILE A 60 6.07 0.57 14.66
CA ILE A 60 7.18 0.92 15.56
C ILE A 60 7.59 2.39 15.36
N PHE A 61 7.64 2.86 14.12
CA PHE A 61 7.91 4.27 13.84
C PHE A 61 6.83 5.21 14.38
N ASP A 62 5.56 4.94 14.06
CA ASP A 62 4.42 5.81 14.31
C ASP A 62 4.06 5.91 15.80
N PHE A 63 4.15 4.81 16.57
CA PHE A 63 3.65 4.75 17.94
C PHE A 63 4.75 4.88 19.01
N PRO A 64 5.67 3.93 19.22
CA PRO A 64 6.65 4.04 20.30
C PRO A 64 7.73 5.10 20.02
N LEU A 65 8.15 5.29 18.77
CA LEU A 65 9.26 6.20 18.45
C LEU A 65 8.84 7.65 18.29
N THR A 66 7.77 7.91 17.52
CA THR A 66 7.36 9.28 17.19
C THR A 66 6.06 9.72 17.86
N LYS A 67 5.21 8.79 18.30
CA LYS A 67 3.88 9.09 18.87
C LYS A 67 3.09 10.07 17.99
N PHE A 68 3.19 9.92 16.67
CA PHE A 68 2.60 10.82 15.67
C PHE A 68 3.10 12.28 15.65
N ASP A 69 4.20 12.59 16.34
CA ASP A 69 4.84 13.89 16.30
C ASP A 69 5.78 14.00 15.08
N SER A 70 5.36 14.80 14.09
CA SER A 70 6.14 15.04 12.87
C SER A 70 7.50 15.69 13.12
N SER A 71 7.71 16.36 14.26
CA SER A 71 9.01 16.96 14.61
C SER A 71 10.09 15.90 14.89
N LEU A 72 9.68 14.71 15.32
CA LEU A 72 10.58 13.59 15.63
C LEU A 72 10.90 12.74 14.40
N TYR A 73 10.20 12.93 13.28
CA TYR A 73 10.30 12.01 12.13
C TYR A 73 11.72 11.93 11.59
N GLN A 74 12.40 13.07 11.46
CA GLN A 74 13.76 13.11 10.92
C GLN A 74 14.77 12.37 11.81
N ASN A 75 14.57 12.34 13.13
CA ASN A 75 15.43 11.62 14.08
C ASN A 75 15.40 10.11 13.84
N TYR A 76 14.29 9.59 13.32
CA TYR A 76 14.08 8.17 13.05
C TYR A 76 13.95 7.87 11.54
N ALA A 77 14.52 8.74 10.69
CA ALA A 77 14.38 8.67 9.24
C ALA A 77 14.76 7.31 8.64
N ILE A 78 15.80 6.66 9.17
CA ILE A 78 16.27 5.36 8.68
C ILE A 78 15.19 4.29 8.83
N ILE A 79 14.50 4.25 9.98
CA ILE A 79 13.45 3.26 10.26
C ILE A 79 12.27 3.47 9.31
N TRP A 80 11.85 4.73 9.13
CA TRP A 80 10.80 5.08 8.18
C TRP A 80 11.17 4.67 6.74
N LYS A 81 12.40 4.97 6.31
CA LYS A 81 12.90 4.63 4.96
C LYS A 81 12.95 3.13 4.73
N ILE A 82 13.35 2.33 5.71
CA ILE A 82 13.33 0.86 5.61
C ILE A 82 11.89 0.38 5.44
N GLY A 83 10.96 0.86 6.28
CA GLY A 83 9.53 0.54 6.15
C GLY A 83 8.98 0.92 4.78
N TYR A 84 9.28 2.14 4.31
CA TYR A 84 8.91 2.63 2.99
C TYR A 84 9.51 1.77 1.86
N PHE A 85 10.78 1.42 1.96
CA PHE A 85 11.49 0.62 0.96
C PHE A 85 10.84 -0.76 0.79
N ILE A 86 10.61 -1.44 1.91
CA ILE A 86 9.98 -2.77 1.95
C ILE A 86 8.58 -2.72 1.33
N ASN A 87 7.75 -1.71 1.67
CA ASN A 87 6.42 -1.58 1.09
C ASN A 87 6.48 -1.46 -0.44
N ASN A 88 7.41 -0.63 -0.93
CA ASN A 88 7.56 -0.36 -2.35
C ASN A 88 8.13 -1.53 -3.14
N MET A 89 8.97 -2.36 -2.51
CA MET A 89 9.40 -3.62 -3.12
C MET A 89 8.19 -4.52 -3.46
N GLY A 90 7.15 -4.52 -2.63
CA GLY A 90 5.89 -5.20 -2.93
C GLY A 90 5.23 -4.71 -4.23
N TYR A 91 5.22 -3.40 -4.48
CA TYR A 91 4.70 -2.82 -5.72
C TYR A 91 5.59 -3.19 -6.91
N VAL A 92 6.91 -3.11 -6.77
CA VAL A 92 7.87 -3.53 -7.81
C VAL A 92 7.60 -4.98 -8.23
N CYS A 93 7.42 -5.90 -7.29
CA CYS A 93 7.13 -7.31 -7.59
C CYS A 93 5.85 -7.45 -8.42
N LEU A 94 4.76 -6.78 -8.04
CA LEU A 94 3.49 -6.86 -8.77
C LEU A 94 3.58 -6.23 -10.17
N ILE A 95 4.24 -5.07 -10.30
CA ILE A 95 4.45 -4.39 -11.58
C ILE A 95 5.28 -5.30 -12.50
N PHE A 96 6.39 -5.84 -12.02
CA PHE A 96 7.27 -6.73 -12.79
C PHE A 96 6.53 -7.96 -13.29
N ILE A 97 5.76 -8.61 -12.42
CA ILE A 97 4.95 -9.76 -12.80
C ILE A 97 3.87 -9.36 -13.82
N SER A 98 3.27 -8.17 -13.69
CA SER A 98 2.27 -7.66 -14.63
C SER A 98 2.87 -7.38 -16.02
N GLU A 99 4.10 -6.85 -16.10
CA GLU A 99 4.81 -6.66 -17.37
C GLU A 99 5.09 -8.00 -18.08
N ILE A 100 5.42 -9.06 -17.32
CA ILE A 100 5.60 -10.41 -17.88
C ILE A 100 4.26 -10.98 -18.34
N ALA A 101 3.25 -10.96 -17.47
CA ALA A 101 1.99 -11.68 -17.68
C ALA A 101 1.08 -10.99 -18.71
N ILE A 102 1.03 -9.66 -18.72
CA ILE A 102 0.09 -8.88 -19.53
C ILE A 102 0.76 -8.25 -20.74
N LEU A 103 1.89 -7.56 -20.53
CA LEU A 103 2.59 -6.90 -21.62
C LEU A 103 3.48 -7.85 -22.43
N LYS A 104 3.60 -9.13 -22.01
CA LYS A 104 4.47 -10.14 -22.65
C LYS A 104 5.89 -9.63 -22.88
N LYS A 105 6.43 -8.88 -21.91
CA LYS A 105 7.76 -8.22 -21.96
C LYS A 105 7.92 -7.14 -23.05
N LYS A 106 6.86 -6.69 -23.73
CA LYS A 106 6.95 -5.64 -24.77
C LYS A 106 7.48 -4.31 -24.23
N SER A 107 7.20 -4.00 -22.96
CA SER A 107 7.73 -2.82 -22.27
C SER A 107 9.22 -2.94 -21.91
N ARG A 108 9.87 -4.09 -22.17
CA ARG A 108 11.27 -4.36 -21.78
C ARG A 108 11.56 -4.08 -20.30
N PHE A 109 10.55 -4.25 -19.43
CA PHE A 109 10.62 -4.00 -17.99
C PHE A 109 10.89 -2.55 -17.59
N LEU A 110 10.70 -1.59 -18.52
CA LEU A 110 11.02 -0.18 -18.26
C LEU A 110 10.25 0.38 -17.06
N ILE A 111 9.01 -0.06 -16.84
CA ILE A 111 8.18 0.43 -15.73
C ILE A 111 8.75 -0.08 -14.39
N SER A 112 9.04 -1.37 -14.29
CA SER A 112 9.65 -1.94 -13.08
C SER A 112 11.04 -1.38 -12.80
N ILE A 113 11.86 -1.21 -13.84
CA ILE A 113 13.22 -0.63 -13.72
C ILE A 113 13.13 0.80 -13.21
N PHE A 114 12.26 1.63 -13.80
CA PHE A 114 12.04 3.01 -13.34
C PHE A 114 11.59 3.08 -11.89
N TYR A 115 10.64 2.21 -11.50
CA TYR A 115 10.16 2.13 -10.12
C TYR A 115 11.28 1.72 -9.16
N PHE A 116 12.08 0.73 -9.54
CA PHE A 116 13.19 0.24 -8.75
C PHE A 116 14.31 1.27 -8.58
N ILE A 117 14.65 2.04 -9.63
CA ILE A 117 15.61 3.15 -9.53
C ILE A 117 15.08 4.22 -8.57
N SER A 118 13.80 4.58 -8.67
CA SER A 118 13.18 5.56 -7.76
C SER A 118 13.22 5.08 -6.30
N LEU A 119 13.04 3.78 -6.09
CA LEU A 119 13.15 3.14 -4.78
C LEU A 119 14.59 3.21 -4.23
N ILE A 120 15.61 3.00 -5.06
CA ILE A 120 17.03 3.17 -4.65
C ILE A 120 17.29 4.63 -4.25
N ILE A 121 16.81 5.60 -5.03
CA ILE A 121 16.97 7.02 -4.70
C ILE A 121 16.34 7.35 -3.33
N SER A 122 15.22 6.71 -2.98
CA SER A 122 14.53 6.95 -1.70
C SER A 122 15.30 6.53 -0.45
N ILE A 123 16.33 5.67 -0.57
CA ILE A 123 17.15 5.21 0.57
C ILE A 123 18.43 6.05 0.78
N VAL A 124 18.79 6.89 -0.19
CA VAL A 124 19.91 7.85 -0.09
C VAL A 124 19.71 8.74 1.15
N PRO A 125 20.78 9.18 1.85
CA PRO A 125 20.70 10.00 3.06
C PRO A 125 20.23 11.46 2.83
N ILE A 126 19.10 11.62 2.14
CA ILE A 126 18.31 12.85 2.02
C ILE A 126 17.25 12.94 3.14
N ASP A 127 16.72 14.12 3.42
CA ASP A 127 15.68 14.30 4.44
C ASP A 127 14.35 13.61 4.06
N ILE A 128 13.53 13.28 5.05
CA ILE A 128 12.27 12.54 4.81
C ILE A 128 11.32 13.31 3.89
N LYS A 129 11.24 14.64 4.01
CA LYS A 129 10.30 15.44 3.20
C LYS A 129 10.68 15.35 1.73
N THR A 130 11.97 15.49 1.40
CA THR A 130 12.48 15.32 0.04
C THR A 130 12.20 13.91 -0.49
N VAL A 131 12.39 12.87 0.34
CA VAL A 131 12.05 11.49 -0.07
C VAL A 131 10.56 11.35 -0.37
N GLN A 132 9.69 11.91 0.47
CA GLN A 132 8.24 11.88 0.28
C GLN A 132 7.83 12.54 -1.04
N VAL A 133 8.40 13.70 -1.36
CA VAL A 133 8.14 14.42 -2.63
C VAL A 133 8.60 13.61 -3.84
N ILE A 134 9.84 13.13 -3.84
CA ILE A 134 10.39 12.30 -4.94
C ILE A 134 9.54 11.03 -5.14
N SER A 135 9.02 10.49 -4.03
CA SER A 135 8.22 9.27 -3.99
C SER A 135 6.80 9.41 -4.56
N ILE A 136 6.31 10.64 -4.77
CA ILE A 136 4.97 10.89 -5.34
C ILE A 136 4.89 10.29 -6.75
N ILE A 137 5.92 10.49 -7.58
CA ILE A 137 5.93 10.03 -8.98
C ILE A 137 5.81 8.50 -9.08
N PRO A 138 6.72 7.69 -8.50
CA PRO A 138 6.60 6.23 -8.58
C PRO A 138 5.30 5.74 -7.90
N SER A 139 4.90 6.31 -6.75
CA SER A 139 3.66 5.91 -6.08
C SER A 139 2.43 6.13 -6.96
N THR A 140 2.33 7.30 -7.60
CA THR A 140 1.25 7.64 -8.54
C THR A 140 1.26 6.69 -9.73
N LEU A 141 2.44 6.35 -10.26
CA LEU A 141 2.57 5.39 -11.34
C LEU A 141 2.04 4.02 -10.92
N ALA A 142 2.36 3.50 -9.73
CA ALA A 142 1.80 2.24 -9.23
C ALA A 142 0.28 2.32 -9.07
N MET A 143 -0.23 3.42 -8.50
CA MET A 143 -1.65 3.66 -8.28
C MET A 143 -2.46 3.72 -9.58
N ILE A 144 -1.84 4.09 -10.70
CA ILE A 144 -2.48 4.12 -12.02
C ILE A 144 -2.28 2.78 -12.73
N PHE A 145 -1.04 2.29 -12.79
CA PHE A 145 -0.68 1.11 -13.56
C PHE A 145 -1.35 -0.16 -13.05
N ILE A 146 -1.37 -0.38 -11.74
CA ILE A 146 -1.91 -1.61 -11.15
C ILE A 146 -3.41 -1.73 -11.42
N PRO A 147 -4.28 -0.74 -11.09
CA PRO A 147 -5.69 -0.83 -11.41
C PRO A 147 -5.95 -0.93 -12.91
N LEU A 148 -5.27 -0.12 -13.74
CA LEU A 148 -5.48 -0.16 -15.19
C LEU A 148 -5.11 -1.51 -15.81
N THR A 149 -4.16 -2.23 -15.24
CA THR A 149 -3.86 -3.62 -15.64
C THR A 149 -5.09 -4.51 -15.50
N TYR A 150 -5.83 -4.39 -14.39
CA TYR A 150 -7.06 -5.16 -14.17
C TYR A 150 -8.25 -4.63 -14.99
N LEU A 151 -8.35 -3.31 -15.18
CA LEU A 151 -9.35 -2.75 -16.09
C LEU A 151 -9.15 -3.24 -17.53
N PHE A 152 -7.90 -3.34 -18.00
CA PHE A 152 -7.56 -3.91 -19.29
C PHE A 152 -7.98 -5.38 -19.41
N LEU A 153 -7.81 -6.16 -18.34
CA LEU A 153 -8.26 -7.56 -18.30
C LEU A 153 -9.79 -7.69 -18.32
N ALA A 154 -10.54 -6.67 -17.88
CA ALA A 154 -11.99 -6.71 -17.85
C ALA A 154 -12.66 -6.76 -19.24
N LYS A 155 -11.90 -6.51 -20.32
CA LYS A 155 -12.41 -6.67 -21.69
C LYS A 155 -12.83 -8.12 -22.00
N TYR A 156 -12.16 -9.11 -21.39
CA TYR A 156 -12.44 -10.52 -21.59
C TYR A 156 -13.67 -10.96 -20.78
N LYS A 157 -14.75 -11.38 -21.48
CA LYS A 157 -16.04 -11.74 -20.86
C LYS A 157 -15.92 -12.78 -19.73
N THR A 158 -15.03 -13.76 -19.89
CA THR A 158 -14.84 -14.86 -18.92
C THR A 158 -14.32 -14.41 -17.55
N ILE A 159 -13.55 -13.32 -17.51
CA ILE A 159 -12.91 -12.82 -16.27
C ILE A 159 -13.38 -11.41 -15.88
N ARG A 160 -14.29 -10.80 -16.64
CA ARG A 160 -14.70 -9.40 -16.51
C ARG A 160 -15.08 -9.00 -15.08
N THR A 161 -16.01 -9.72 -14.47
CA THR A 161 -16.52 -9.39 -13.13
C THR A 161 -15.42 -9.46 -12.06
N ARG A 162 -14.50 -10.42 -12.19
CA ARG A 162 -13.35 -10.58 -11.29
C ARG A 162 -12.35 -9.45 -11.47
N ALA A 163 -12.03 -9.15 -12.72
CA ALA A 163 -11.10 -8.07 -13.07
C ALA A 163 -11.63 -6.71 -12.59
N LEU A 164 -12.93 -6.45 -12.74
CA LEU A 164 -13.58 -5.24 -12.21
C LEU A 164 -13.59 -5.20 -10.67
N ALA A 165 -13.81 -6.33 -10.00
CA ALA A 165 -13.71 -6.40 -8.53
C ALA A 165 -12.29 -6.09 -8.07
N ILE A 166 -11.26 -6.70 -8.68
CA ILE A 166 -9.86 -6.43 -8.35
C ILE A 166 -9.49 -4.97 -8.64
N PHE A 167 -9.93 -4.42 -9.77
CA PHE A 167 -9.78 -3.01 -10.11
C PHE A 167 -10.37 -2.11 -9.02
N GLY A 168 -11.65 -2.29 -8.67
CA GLY A 168 -12.31 -1.49 -7.64
C GLY A 168 -11.66 -1.65 -6.25
N GLY A 169 -11.22 -2.86 -5.92
CA GLY A 169 -10.51 -3.13 -4.67
C GLY A 169 -9.16 -2.40 -4.58
N TYR A 170 -8.37 -2.38 -5.67
CA TYR A 170 -7.14 -1.58 -5.72
C TYR A 170 -7.41 -0.08 -5.66
N ILE A 171 -8.45 0.43 -6.35
CA ILE A 171 -8.84 1.84 -6.25
C ILE A 171 -9.12 2.22 -4.79
N LEU A 172 -9.95 1.46 -4.08
CA LEU A 172 -10.22 1.72 -2.66
C LEU A 172 -8.94 1.62 -1.81
N PHE A 173 -8.11 0.59 -2.01
CA PHE A 173 -6.86 0.43 -1.28
C PHE A 173 -5.90 1.61 -1.48
N PHE A 174 -5.80 2.14 -2.70
CA PHE A 174 -4.98 3.31 -3.02
C PHE A 174 -5.60 4.61 -2.50
N THR A 175 -6.90 4.81 -2.64
CA THR A 175 -7.61 5.95 -2.02
C THR A 175 -7.36 5.99 -0.52
N GLY A 176 -7.50 4.86 0.17
CA GLY A 176 -7.16 4.77 1.59
C GLY A 176 -5.71 5.18 1.86
N SER A 177 -4.77 4.90 0.96
CA SER A 177 -3.37 5.31 1.09
C SER A 177 -3.17 6.80 0.87
N LEU A 178 -3.90 7.40 -0.08
CA LEU A 178 -3.85 8.84 -0.37
C LEU A 178 -4.38 9.70 0.77
N ILE A 179 -5.39 9.24 1.53
CA ILE A 179 -5.92 9.95 2.70
C ILE A 179 -4.82 10.22 3.76
N PHE A 180 -3.75 9.42 3.77
CA PHE A 180 -2.63 9.53 4.70
C PHE A 180 -1.45 10.35 4.17
N ILE A 181 -1.59 11.04 3.04
CA ILE A 181 -0.55 11.96 2.56
C ILE A 181 -0.35 13.06 3.60
N GLU A 182 0.91 13.28 4.01
CA GLU A 182 1.25 14.20 5.11
C GLU A 182 0.74 15.62 4.82
N GLU A 183 0.83 16.09 3.58
CA GLU A 183 0.31 17.39 3.15
C GLU A 183 -1.20 17.51 3.39
N ILE A 184 -1.97 16.46 3.12
CA ILE A 184 -3.42 16.43 3.37
C ILE A 184 -3.69 16.45 4.87
N VAL A 185 -2.95 15.64 5.64
CA VAL A 185 -3.07 15.59 7.11
C VAL A 185 -2.76 16.95 7.73
N GLN A 186 -1.71 17.63 7.26
CA GLN A 186 -1.28 18.94 7.77
C GLN A 186 -2.30 20.03 7.46
N VAL A 187 -3.01 19.98 6.33
CA VAL A 187 -4.12 20.90 6.05
C VAL A 187 -5.25 20.73 7.07
N PHE A 188 -5.62 19.51 7.45
CA PHE A 188 -6.64 19.31 8.49
C PHE A 188 -6.16 19.73 9.88
N ILE A 189 -4.89 19.49 10.20
CA ILE A 189 -4.30 19.88 11.49
C ILE A 189 -4.20 21.41 11.60
N SER A 190 -3.82 22.12 10.55
CA SER A 190 -3.66 23.59 10.58
C SER A 190 -4.98 24.31 10.86
N LEU A 191 -6.11 23.72 10.49
CA LEU A 191 -7.45 24.23 10.80
C LEU A 191 -7.80 24.10 12.28
N ASN A 192 -7.25 23.11 13.00
CA ASN A 192 -7.51 22.88 14.43
C ASN A 192 -6.27 22.31 15.16
N PRO A 193 -5.22 23.13 15.41
CA PRO A 193 -3.94 22.64 15.91
C PRO A 193 -4.04 21.98 17.29
N SER A 194 -4.96 22.43 18.14
CA SER A 194 -5.20 21.87 19.49
C SER A 194 -5.69 20.42 19.46
N GLN A 195 -6.19 19.94 18.32
CA GLN A 195 -6.71 18.59 18.13
C GLN A 195 -5.86 17.74 17.19
N ALA A 196 -4.60 18.14 16.93
CA ALA A 196 -3.73 17.48 15.95
C ALA A 196 -3.66 15.96 16.10
N LEU A 197 -3.49 15.46 17.34
CA LEU A 197 -3.43 14.03 17.64
C LEU A 197 -4.74 13.30 17.32
N ASN A 198 -5.89 13.90 17.63
CA ASN A 198 -7.22 13.34 17.35
C ASN A 198 -7.48 13.25 15.86
N ILE A 199 -7.20 14.34 15.13
CA ILE A 199 -7.37 14.44 13.68
C ILE A 199 -6.52 13.38 12.99
N ARG A 200 -5.23 13.29 13.36
CA ARG A 200 -4.32 12.30 12.81
C ARG A 200 -4.80 10.88 13.10
N SER A 201 -5.19 10.57 14.33
CA SER A 201 -5.72 9.25 14.70
C SER A 201 -6.99 8.88 13.91
N LEU A 202 -7.92 9.82 13.75
CA LEU A 202 -9.15 9.61 12.97
C LEU A 202 -8.85 9.34 11.48
N ILE A 203 -7.96 10.13 10.89
CA ILE A 203 -7.50 9.93 9.50
C ILE A 203 -6.94 8.52 9.32
N HIS A 204 -6.18 8.01 10.29
CA HIS A 204 -5.63 6.66 10.24
C HIS A 204 -6.72 5.60 10.29
N ILE A 205 -7.70 5.74 11.20
CA ILE A 205 -8.82 4.81 11.31
C ILE A 205 -9.63 4.76 10.01
N ILE A 206 -9.94 5.91 9.41
CA ILE A 206 -10.66 6.00 8.12
C ILE A 206 -9.82 5.36 7.01
N SER A 207 -8.55 5.75 6.89
CA SER A 207 -7.61 5.19 5.90
C SER A 207 -7.53 3.67 5.97
N ILE A 208 -7.41 3.11 7.17
CA ILE A 208 -7.33 1.68 7.41
C ILE A 208 -8.64 0.99 7.04
N SER A 209 -9.78 1.55 7.43
CA SER A 209 -11.10 1.00 7.12
C SER A 209 -11.33 0.87 5.62
N VAL A 210 -11.02 1.93 4.86
CA VAL A 210 -11.12 1.92 3.39
C VAL A 210 -10.19 0.87 2.78
N LYS A 211 -8.96 0.72 3.29
CA LYS A 211 -8.01 -0.31 2.83
C LYS A 211 -8.53 -1.72 3.10
N ILE A 212 -9.09 -1.99 4.27
CA ILE A 212 -9.65 -3.31 4.63
C ILE A 212 -10.79 -3.67 3.68
N VAL A 213 -11.70 -2.72 3.39
CA VAL A 213 -12.77 -2.93 2.41
C VAL A 213 -12.19 -3.23 1.04
N GLY A 214 -11.21 -2.45 0.56
CA GLY A 214 -10.52 -2.70 -0.71
C GLY A 214 -9.88 -4.09 -0.79
N ILE A 215 -9.21 -4.53 0.29
CA ILE A 215 -8.64 -5.88 0.40
C ILE A 215 -9.72 -6.95 0.35
N GLY A 216 -10.85 -6.77 1.04
CA GLY A 216 -11.98 -7.69 0.99
C GLY A 216 -12.50 -7.90 -0.43
N ILE A 217 -12.66 -6.81 -1.20
CA ILE A 217 -13.09 -6.88 -2.60
C ILE A 217 -12.03 -7.58 -3.47
N MET A 218 -10.74 -7.31 -3.26
CA MET A 218 -9.66 -8.01 -3.97
C MET A 218 -9.67 -9.52 -3.67
N ILE A 219 -9.86 -9.91 -2.41
CA ILE A 219 -9.98 -11.32 -2.00
C ILE A 219 -11.12 -12.01 -2.75
N TYR A 220 -12.29 -11.36 -2.82
CA TYR A 220 -13.41 -11.85 -3.61
C TYR A 220 -13.06 -12.03 -5.09
N GLY A 221 -12.38 -11.05 -5.68
CA GLY A 221 -11.98 -11.07 -7.09
C GLY A 221 -11.00 -12.20 -7.44
N TYR A 222 -9.97 -12.43 -6.61
CA TYR A 222 -8.95 -13.45 -6.88
C TYR A 222 -9.37 -14.88 -6.52
N ARG A 223 -10.27 -15.10 -5.55
CA ARG A 223 -10.62 -16.46 -5.07
C ARG A 223 -11.37 -17.33 -6.08
N LYS A 224 -12.06 -16.76 -7.07
CA LYS A 224 -12.91 -17.53 -7.98
C LYS A 224 -12.01 -18.27 -9.00
N LYS A 225 -12.09 -19.60 -9.09
CA LYS A 225 -11.27 -20.44 -10.01
C LYS A 225 -11.40 -19.95 -11.46
N LEU A 226 -10.28 -19.65 -12.12
CA LEU A 226 -10.24 -19.48 -13.58
C LEU A 226 -10.53 -20.86 -14.18
N VAL A 227 -11.69 -21.01 -14.82
CA VAL A 227 -12.05 -22.21 -15.57
C VAL A 227 -11.22 -22.23 -16.84
#